data_AF-N6UPP0-F1
#
_entry.id   AF-N6UPP0-F1
#
_cell.length_a   1.000
_cell.length_b   1.000
_cell.length_c   1.000
_cell.angle_alpha   90.00
_cell.angle_beta   90.00
_cell.angle_gamma   90.00
#
_symmetry.space_group_name_H-M   'P 1'
#
loop_
_entity.id
_entity.type
_entity.pdbx_description
1 polymer ?
#
loop_
_entity_poly.entity_id
_entity_poly.type
_entity_poly.pdbx_seq_one_letter_code
_entity_poly.pdbx_strand_id
1 'polypeptide(L)'
;MRRAIIEHESRPVRAMTHEERLEHIWSSTADDYRGYAGERWPEASRGKRTVMLYGGKGGTVLKLLEDLSDDEIAAKLPVQLRHLPSPIAA
;
A
#
# COMPACT_ATOMS: atom_id res chain seq x y z
N MET A 1 -10.19 -13.45 18.39
CA MET A 1 -11.32 -12.66 17.87
C MET A 1 -10.79 -11.52 17.01
N ARG A 2 -10.52 -11.79 15.73
CA ARG A 2 -10.01 -10.84 14.73
C ARG A 2 -11.20 -10.13 14.07
N ARG A 3 -11.99 -9.37 14.85
CA ARG A 3 -13.11 -8.56 14.35
C ARG A 3 -12.52 -7.34 13.62
N ALA A 4 -12.66 -7.28 12.30
CA ALA A 4 -12.64 -6.06 11.46
C ALA A 4 -12.38 -6.39 9.97
N ILE A 5 -12.11 -7.65 9.62
CA ILE A 5 -11.98 -8.05 8.22
C ILE A 5 -13.41 -8.29 7.71
N ILE A 6 -13.83 -7.56 6.68
CA ILE A 6 -15.10 -7.68 5.93
C ILE A 6 -16.30 -6.89 6.51
N GLU A 7 -16.24 -5.56 6.60
CA GLU A 7 -17.45 -4.72 6.71
C GLU A 7 -17.38 -3.45 5.84
N HIS A 8 -16.79 -3.53 4.63
CA HIS A 8 -16.75 -2.36 3.75
C HIS A 8 -16.99 -2.67 2.27
N GLU A 9 -17.90 -3.59 1.98
CA GLU A 9 -18.36 -3.86 0.60
C GLU A 9 -19.74 -3.26 0.28
N SER A 10 -20.23 -2.29 1.08
CA SER A 10 -21.56 -1.69 0.87
C SER A 10 -21.65 -0.21 1.26
N ARG A 11 -20.65 0.58 0.89
CA ARG A 11 -20.78 2.05 0.90
C ARG A 11 -20.34 2.60 -0.46
N PRO A 12 -21.05 3.60 -1.01
CA PRO A 12 -20.67 4.23 -2.27
C PRO A 12 -19.20 4.65 -2.18
N VAL A 13 -18.42 4.29 -3.20
CA VAL A 13 -16.96 4.42 -3.24
C VAL A 13 -16.58 5.88 -3.02
N ARG A 14 -16.39 6.27 -1.76
CA ARG A 14 -15.55 7.42 -1.44
C ARG A 14 -14.17 7.03 -1.94
N ALA A 15 -13.56 7.88 -2.76
CA ALA A 15 -12.20 7.65 -3.19
C ALA A 15 -11.33 7.46 -1.94
N MET A 16 -10.75 6.26 -1.75
CA MET A 16 -9.88 6.00 -0.61
C MET A 16 -8.74 7.02 -0.62
N THR A 17 -8.49 7.64 0.53
CA THR A 17 -7.37 8.54 0.73
C THR A 17 -6.04 7.81 0.54
N HIS A 18 -4.96 8.54 0.28
CA HIS A 18 -3.64 7.93 0.09
C HIS A 18 -3.24 7.09 1.32
N GLU A 19 -3.45 7.60 2.53
CA GLU A 19 -3.17 6.88 3.77
C GLU A 19 -3.98 5.59 3.89
N GLU A 20 -5.29 5.62 3.59
CA GLU A 20 -6.13 4.41 3.60
C GLU A 20 -5.65 3.37 2.59
N ARG A 21 -5.16 3.79 1.42
CA ARG A 21 -4.57 2.88 0.43
C ARG A 21 -3.31 2.21 0.97
N LEU A 22 -2.44 2.97 1.63
CA LEU A 22 -1.24 2.43 2.27
C LEU A 22 -1.58 1.44 3.39
N GLU A 23 -2.57 1.76 4.25
CA GLU A 23 -3.05 0.84 5.29
C GLU A 23 -3.62 -0.45 4.69
N HIS A 24 -4.38 -0.34 3.60
CA HIS A 24 -4.92 -1.50 2.90
C HIS A 24 -3.80 -2.38 2.35
N ILE A 25 -2.81 -1.79 1.69
CA ILE A 25 -1.64 -2.50 1.17
C ILE A 25 -0.89 -3.18 2.33
N TRP A 26 -0.62 -2.47 3.42
CA TRP A 26 0.03 -3.03 4.59
C TRP A 26 -0.74 -4.22 5.16
N SER A 27 -2.05 -4.09 5.36
CA SER A 27 -2.89 -5.13 5.96
C SER A 27 -3.08 -6.35 5.06
N SER A 28 -3.09 -6.16 3.74
CA SER A 28 -3.28 -7.25 2.75
C SER A 28 -1.97 -7.93 2.34
N THR A 29 -0.83 -7.28 2.56
CA THR A 29 0.49 -7.89 2.30
C THR A 29 0.79 -8.94 3.36
N ALA A 30 1.16 -10.16 2.91
CA ALA A 30 1.56 -11.24 3.80
C ALA A 30 2.86 -10.88 4.55
N ASP A 31 3.01 -11.42 5.77
CA ASP A 31 4.04 -10.99 6.71
C ASP A 31 5.47 -11.19 6.16
N ASP A 32 5.70 -12.28 5.42
CA ASP A 32 6.98 -12.55 4.73
C ASP A 32 7.38 -11.49 3.68
N TYR A 33 6.43 -10.66 3.22
CA TYR A 33 6.64 -9.65 2.19
C TYR A 33 6.52 -8.21 2.70
N ARG A 34 6.37 -8.03 4.01
CA ARG A 34 6.35 -6.71 4.65
C ARG A 34 7.24 -6.69 5.88
N GLY A 35 7.58 -5.51 6.35
CA GLY A 35 8.38 -5.41 7.57
C GLY A 35 8.71 -3.98 7.92
N TYR A 36 9.75 -3.81 8.72
CA TYR A 36 10.24 -2.50 9.13
C TYR A 36 11.64 -2.27 8.60
N ALA A 37 11.93 -1.03 8.24
CA ALA A 37 13.25 -0.62 7.79
C ALA A 37 14.26 -0.75 8.94
N GLY A 38 15.18 -1.71 8.80
CA GLY A 38 16.28 -1.94 9.74
C GLY A 38 17.55 -1.18 9.39
N GLU A 39 18.69 -1.65 9.89
CA GLU A 39 19.97 -0.94 9.83
C GLU A 39 20.49 -0.63 8.42
N ARG A 40 20.09 -1.42 7.42
CA ARG A 40 20.45 -1.24 6.01
C ARG A 40 19.83 0.00 5.36
N TRP A 41 18.85 0.62 6.02
CA TRP A 41 18.20 1.84 5.56
C TRP A 41 18.87 3.08 6.18
N PRO A 42 18.80 4.25 5.51
CA PRO A 42 19.19 5.52 6.10
C PRO A 42 18.48 5.71 7.44
N GLU A 43 19.15 6.38 8.39
CA GLU A 43 18.64 6.56 9.76
C GLU A 43 17.24 7.19 9.79
N ALA A 44 16.98 8.18 8.92
CA ALA A 44 15.68 8.82 8.77
C ALA A 44 14.56 7.87 8.32
N SER A 45 14.91 6.72 7.76
CA SER A 45 13.97 5.73 7.26
C SER A 45 13.80 4.55 8.20
N ARG A 46 14.63 4.40 9.23
CA ARG A 46 14.56 3.28 10.16
C ARG A 46 13.24 3.27 10.93
N GLY A 47 12.70 2.08 11.18
CA GLY A 47 11.41 1.91 11.86
C GLY A 47 10.17 2.22 11.00
N LYS A 48 10.35 2.71 9.77
CA LYS A 48 9.24 2.89 8.81
C LYS A 48 8.83 1.55 8.20
N ARG A 49 7.57 1.46 7.79
CA ARG A 49 7.01 0.26 7.14
C ARG A 49 7.61 0.07 5.76
N THR A 50 7.95 -1.17 5.42
CA THR A 50 8.48 -1.58 4.13
C THR A 50 7.63 -2.69 3.53
N VAL A 51 7.54 -2.72 2.20
CA VAL A 51 6.86 -3.78 1.45
C VAL A 51 7.73 -4.24 0.29
N MET A 52 7.67 -5.54 0.01
CA MET A 52 8.33 -6.14 -1.14
C MET A 52 7.41 -6.09 -2.35
N LEU A 53 7.91 -5.49 -3.44
CA LEU A 53 7.20 -5.40 -4.70
C LEU A 53 7.85 -6.32 -5.72
N TYR A 54 7.02 -6.88 -6.59
CA TYR A 54 7.48 -7.64 -7.75
C TYR A 54 7.55 -6.70 -8.95
N GLY A 55 8.77 -6.34 -9.36
CA GLY A 55 9.05 -5.44 -10.50
C GLY A 55 9.11 -6.15 -11.84
N GLY A 56 8.48 -7.33 -11.98
CA GLY A 56 8.52 -8.12 -13.20
C GLY A 56 9.95 -8.57 -13.55
N LYS A 57 10.45 -8.11 -14.70
CA LYS A 57 11.79 -8.46 -15.21
C LYS A 57 12.93 -7.97 -14.32
N GLY A 58 12.70 -6.95 -13.48
CA GLY A 58 13.68 -6.40 -12.54
C GLY A 58 13.83 -7.18 -11.24
N GLY A 59 13.03 -8.24 -11.02
CA GLY A 59 13.02 -9.01 -9.78
C GLY A 59 12.19 -8.37 -8.67
N THR A 60 12.46 -8.75 -7.43
CA THR A 60 11.80 -8.22 -6.23
C THR A 60 12.57 -7.04 -5.66
N VAL A 61 11.86 -5.93 -5.40
CA VAL A 61 12.43 -4.73 -4.78
C VAL A 61 11.77 -4.50 -3.43
N LEU A 62 12.56 -4.16 -2.40
CA LEU A 62 12.03 -3.70 -1.12
C LEU A 62 11.95 -2.18 -1.12
N LYS A 63 10.76 -1.63 -0.86
CA LYS A 63 10.52 -0.18 -0.76
C LYS A 63 9.89 0.20 0.57
N LEU A 64 10.02 1.48 0.94
CA LEU A 64 9.22 2.06 2.01
C LEU A 64 7.76 2.14 1.55
N LEU A 65 6.84 1.81 2.44
CA LEU A 65 5.41 1.84 2.16
C LEU A 65 4.94 3.27 1.82
N GLU A 66 5.48 4.28 2.52
CA GLU A 66 5.16 5.69 2.27
C GLU A 66 5.80 6.26 0.99
N ASP A 67 6.76 5.56 0.39
CA ASP A 67 7.47 5.97 -0.83
C ASP A 67 6.89 5.30 -2.08
N LEU A 68 5.78 4.56 -1.93
CA LEU A 68 5.11 3.94 -3.07
C LEU A 68 4.56 5.02 -4.01
N SER A 69 4.86 4.87 -5.30
CA SER A 69 4.29 5.72 -6.35
C SER A 69 2.81 5.41 -6.54
N ASP A 70 2.04 6.36 -7.08
CA ASP A 70 0.59 6.17 -7.27
C ASP A 70 0.28 4.97 -8.19
N ASP A 71 1.12 4.71 -9.18
CA ASP A 71 1.05 3.51 -10.04
C ASP A 71 1.26 2.20 -9.25
N GLU A 72 2.25 2.17 -8.35
CA GLU A 72 2.54 1.01 -7.50
C GLU A 72 1.40 0.76 -6.52
N ILE A 73 0.83 1.83 -5.96
CA ILE A 73 -0.35 1.77 -5.10
C ILE A 73 -1.54 1.24 -5.89
N ALA A 74 -1.83 1.80 -7.07
CA ALA A 74 -2.92 1.36 -7.93
C ALA A 74 -2.76 -0.12 -8.34
N ALA A 75 -1.56 -0.58 -8.66
CA ALA A 75 -1.29 -1.97 -9.01
C ALA A 75 -1.63 -2.96 -7.87
N LYS A 76 -1.51 -2.51 -6.61
CA LYS A 76 -1.79 -3.32 -5.42
C LYS A 76 -3.24 -3.21 -4.94
N LEU A 77 -3.98 -2.21 -5.39
CA LEU A 77 -5.39 -2.05 -5.03
C LEU A 77 -6.31 -2.96 -5.86
N PRO A 78 -7.51 -3.29 -5.31
CA PRO A 78 -8.58 -3.93 -6.06
C PRO A 78 -8.86 -3.21 -7.39
N VAL A 79 -9.19 -3.98 -8.43
CA VAL A 79 -9.37 -3.46 -9.81
C VAL A 79 -10.34 -2.27 -9.89
N GLN A 80 -11.38 -2.27 -9.05
CA GLN A 80 -12.40 -1.21 -8.98
C GLN A 80 -11.86 0.12 -8.44
N LEU A 81 -10.69 0.12 -7.80
CA LEU A 81 -10.08 1.28 -7.15
C LEU A 81 -8.84 1.82 -7.88
N ARG A 82 -8.39 1.15 -8.95
CA ARG A 82 -7.17 1.55 -9.70
C ARG A 82 -7.34 2.79 -10.57
N HIS A 83 -8.58 3.06 -10.98
CA HIS A 83 -8.91 4.11 -11.95
C HIS A 83 -9.94 5.08 -11.40
N LEU A 84 -9.80 5.47 -10.13
CA LEU A 84 -10.59 6.58 -9.64
C LEU A 84 -10.04 7.85 -10.28
N PRO A 85 -10.87 8.66 -10.95
CA PRO A 85 -10.44 9.97 -11.39
C PRO A 85 -9.99 10.72 -10.14
N SER A 86 -8.75 11.20 -10.16
CA SER A 86 -8.22 12.08 -9.12
C SER A 86 -9.28 13.16 -8.87
N PRO A 87 -9.69 13.43 -7.62
CA PRO A 87 -10.52 14.59 -7.37
C PRO A 87 -9.70 15.80 -7.84
N ILE A 88 -10.08 16.36 -8.99
CA ILE A 88 -9.61 17.65 -9.46
C ILE A 88 -9.93 18.60 -8.31
N ALA A 89 -8.89 19.11 -7.65
CA ALA A 89 -9.04 20.19 -6.69
C ALA A 89 -9.72 21.35 -7.42
N ALA A 90 -10.96 21.65 -7.02
CA ALA A 90 -11.72 22.80 -7.49
C ALA A 90 -11.39 24.03 -6.64
#